data_AF-A0A1S3IX42-F1
#
_entry.id   AF-A0A1S3IX42-F1
#
_cell.length_a   1.000
_cell.length_b   1.000
_cell.length_c   1.000
_cell.angle_alpha   90.00
_cell.angle_beta   90.00
_cell.angle_gamma   90.00
#
_symmetry.space_group_name_H-M   'P 1'
#
loop_
_entity.id
_entity.type
_entity.pdbx_description
1 polymer ?
#
loop_
_entity_poly.entity_id
_entity_poly.type
_entity_poly.pdbx_seq_one_letter_code
_entity_poly.pdbx_strand_id
1 'polypeptide(L)'
;MGQALTPSSYISAADQTRLRSVFEAAAPYSDVEVAHYSIMGLTLLGVVIPNSKDVCNYLQVNLDQSSVESLFFASSAAKNLGGCQLTANTAKETIAESLKTDQPVVNIYYAILAAKNLGVTVDSAKASQTLLEVLKKDDSPLSLGYAFLAATQLSGDVSKFFDRIEDVVAQADEVDDKYLQFEGGLFTTSVVIDSAYKLATKVNKAPTIDEEKIIKFTNYFLSRKSVQQLKTAAHLLSAVKTLTDNKTDFIGHH
;
A
#
# COMPACT_ATOMS: atom_id res chain seq x y z
N MET A 1 -13.44 22.77 -26.96
CA MET A 1 -12.07 23.04 -26.47
C MET A 1 -12.03 22.54 -25.04
N GLY A 2 -11.51 21.33 -24.79
CA GLY A 2 -11.40 20.79 -23.44
C GLY A 2 -10.23 21.46 -22.74
N GLN A 3 -10.47 22.17 -21.64
CA GLN A 3 -9.41 22.52 -20.71
C GLN A 3 -8.78 21.21 -20.24
N ALA A 4 -7.45 21.12 -20.31
CA ALA A 4 -6.74 20.01 -19.67
C ALA A 4 -7.10 20.03 -18.19
N LEU A 5 -7.77 18.98 -17.72
CA LEU A 5 -8.11 18.86 -16.31
C LEU A 5 -6.78 18.68 -15.56
N THR A 6 -6.39 19.65 -14.75
CA THR A 6 -5.15 19.61 -13.98
C THR A 6 -5.44 19.58 -12.48
N PRO A 7 -4.61 18.89 -11.67
CA PRO A 7 -4.74 18.94 -10.22
C PRO A 7 -4.73 20.36 -9.68
N SER A 8 -5.50 20.60 -8.62
CA SER A 8 -5.69 21.92 -8.00
C SER A 8 -4.45 22.46 -7.27
N SER A 9 -3.48 21.61 -6.94
CA SER A 9 -2.22 21.99 -6.30
C SER A 9 -1.15 20.91 -6.49
N TYR A 10 -0.06 20.99 -5.73
CA TYR A 10 1.01 20.00 -5.69
C TYR A 10 1.60 19.87 -4.28
N ILE A 11 2.38 18.81 -4.04
CA ILE A 11 3.18 18.63 -2.83
C ILE A 11 4.43 19.52 -2.94
N SER A 12 4.47 20.60 -2.18
CA SER A 12 5.60 21.54 -2.17
C SER A 12 6.78 21.01 -1.34
N ALA A 13 7.95 21.64 -1.45
CA ALA A 13 9.10 21.32 -0.59
C ALA A 13 8.75 21.46 0.91
N ALA A 14 7.98 22.49 1.28
CA ALA A 14 7.53 22.67 2.67
C ALA A 14 6.59 21.53 3.13
N ASP A 15 5.73 21.03 2.24
CA ASP A 15 4.89 19.87 2.52
C ASP A 15 5.73 18.60 2.72
N GLN A 16 6.76 18.38 1.88
CA GLN A 16 7.70 17.27 2.04
C GLN A 16 8.45 17.36 3.36
N THR A 17 8.94 18.55 3.74
CA THR A 17 9.61 18.76 5.03
C THR A 17 8.68 18.43 6.19
N ARG A 18 7.43 18.89 6.16
CA ARG A 18 6.47 18.60 7.23
C ARG A 18 6.13 17.12 7.33
N LEU A 19 5.91 16.44 6.20
CA LEU A 19 5.70 14.98 6.17
C LEU A 19 6.92 14.22 6.66
N ARG A 20 8.12 14.64 6.26
CA ARG A 20 9.39 14.09 6.77
C ARG A 20 9.45 14.17 8.30
N SER A 21 9.09 15.32 8.88
CA SER A 21 9.07 15.48 10.34
C SER A 21 8.10 14.51 11.03
N VAL A 22 6.96 14.17 10.42
CA VAL A 22 6.04 13.15 10.95
C VAL A 22 6.73 11.79 11.05
N PHE A 23 7.47 11.39 10.02
CA PHE A 23 8.16 10.09 10.01
C PHE A 23 9.38 10.07 10.92
N GLU A 24 10.16 11.16 10.98
CA GLU A 24 11.35 11.26 11.85
C GLU A 24 10.95 11.29 13.34
N ALA A 25 9.84 11.92 13.69
CA ALA A 25 9.34 11.99 15.07
C ALA A 25 8.86 10.63 15.62
N ALA A 26 8.70 9.62 14.77
CA ALA A 26 8.33 8.28 15.19
C ALA A 26 9.48 7.50 15.86
N ALA A 27 10.73 7.96 15.71
CA ALA A 27 11.88 7.36 16.38
C ALA A 27 12.10 8.00 17.77
N PRO A 28 12.49 7.22 18.79
CA PRO A 28 12.67 5.76 18.79
C PRO A 28 11.32 5.02 18.68
N TYR A 29 11.30 3.91 17.93
CA TYR A 29 10.07 3.19 17.61
C TYR A 29 9.50 2.44 18.82
N SER A 30 8.19 2.53 19.00
CA SER A 30 7.46 1.78 20.05
C SER A 30 7.27 0.31 19.70
N ASP A 31 7.10 0.02 18.41
CA ASP A 31 6.83 -1.31 17.87
C ASP A 31 7.23 -1.39 16.39
N VAL A 32 7.10 -2.58 15.79
CA VAL A 32 7.46 -2.82 14.38
C VAL A 32 6.49 -2.16 13.38
N GLU A 33 5.24 -1.86 13.77
CA GLU A 33 4.27 -1.16 12.92
C GLU A 33 4.68 0.31 12.74
N VAL A 34 5.00 0.97 13.86
CA VAL A 34 5.50 2.35 13.86
C VAL A 34 6.81 2.45 13.06
N ALA A 35 7.73 1.50 13.25
CA ALA A 35 8.95 1.41 12.45
C ALA A 35 8.64 1.28 10.96
N HIS A 36 7.70 0.39 10.59
CA HIS A 36 7.32 0.18 9.19
C HIS A 36 6.84 1.45 8.50
N TYR A 37 5.87 2.17 9.07
CA TYR A 37 5.31 3.36 8.42
C TYR A 37 6.28 4.55 8.42
N SER A 38 7.10 4.69 9.47
CA SER A 38 8.18 5.68 9.48
C SER A 38 9.18 5.42 8.35
N ILE A 39 9.71 4.19 8.27
CA ILE A 39 10.69 3.79 7.25
C ILE A 39 10.09 3.90 5.84
N MET A 40 8.86 3.40 5.63
CA MET A 40 8.16 3.52 4.36
C MET A 40 8.04 4.98 3.90
N GLY A 41 7.58 5.88 4.78
CA GLY A 41 7.43 7.29 4.48
C GLY A 41 8.76 7.99 4.15
N LEU A 42 9.80 7.72 4.92
CA LEU A 42 11.15 8.24 4.67
C LEU A 42 11.72 7.74 3.34
N THR A 43 11.58 6.45 3.04
CA THR A 43 12.01 5.87 1.76
C THR A 43 11.27 6.49 0.58
N LEU A 44 9.95 6.72 0.69
CA LEU A 44 9.16 7.39 -0.35
C LEU A 44 9.61 8.83 -0.62
N LEU A 45 10.16 9.51 0.39
CA LEU A 45 10.78 10.84 0.27
C LEU A 45 12.25 10.79 -0.19
N GLY A 46 12.79 9.61 -0.47
CA GLY A 46 14.20 9.43 -0.84
C GLY A 46 15.18 9.70 0.31
N VAL A 47 14.71 9.68 1.56
CA VAL A 47 15.56 9.88 2.74
C VAL A 47 16.26 8.58 3.08
N VAL A 48 17.58 8.65 3.26
CA VAL A 48 18.37 7.52 3.77
C VAL A 48 18.08 7.33 5.25
N ILE A 49 17.72 6.12 5.65
CA ILE A 49 17.40 5.81 7.06
C ILE A 49 18.70 5.82 7.88
N PRO A 50 18.81 6.70 8.90
CA PRO A 50 19.99 6.74 9.76
C PRO A 50 20.09 5.46 10.61
N ASN A 51 21.32 5.06 10.96
CA ASN A 51 21.61 3.91 11.82
C ASN A 51 20.87 2.62 11.38
N SER A 52 20.83 2.36 10.07
CA SER A 52 20.07 1.23 9.49
C SER A 52 20.38 -0.13 10.11
N LYS A 53 21.60 -0.35 10.60
CA LYS A 53 22.00 -1.56 11.35
C LYS A 53 21.27 -1.68 12.69
N ASP A 54 21.22 -0.60 13.47
CA ASP A 54 20.56 -0.59 14.78
C ASP A 54 19.05 -0.74 14.61
N VAL A 55 18.49 -0.09 13.59
CA VAL A 55 17.08 -0.27 13.22
C VAL A 55 16.80 -1.72 12.81
N CYS A 56 17.67 -2.34 12.01
CA CYS A 56 17.53 -3.76 11.64
C CYS A 56 17.56 -4.68 12.87
N ASN A 57 18.47 -4.44 13.81
CA ASN A 57 18.55 -5.17 15.07
C ASN A 57 17.27 -4.98 15.90
N TYR A 58 16.75 -3.75 15.97
CA TYR A 58 15.47 -3.47 16.64
C TYR A 58 14.32 -4.30 16.03
N LEU A 59 14.22 -4.33 14.70
CA LEU A 59 13.19 -5.13 14.01
C LEU A 59 13.34 -6.63 14.30
N GLN A 60 14.57 -7.15 14.35
CA GLN A 60 14.84 -8.56 14.65
C GLN A 60 14.46 -8.93 16.08
N VAL A 61 14.74 -8.06 17.06
CA VAL A 61 14.45 -8.30 18.49
C VAL A 61 12.95 -8.21 18.78
N ASN A 62 12.23 -7.31 18.11
CA ASN A 62 10.79 -7.08 18.32
C ASN A 62 9.90 -7.86 17.32
N LEU A 63 10.49 -8.78 16.56
CA LEU A 63 9.75 -9.66 15.65
C LEU A 63 8.98 -10.71 16.44
N ASP A 64 7.66 -10.60 16.46
CA ASP A 64 6.77 -11.64 16.96
C ASP A 64 6.37 -12.58 15.81
N GLN A 65 6.97 -13.76 15.77
CA GLN A 65 6.71 -14.73 14.71
C GLN A 65 5.35 -15.43 14.82
N SER A 66 4.63 -15.25 15.94
CA SER A 66 3.25 -15.75 16.11
C SER A 66 2.18 -14.78 15.59
N SER A 67 2.58 -13.56 15.22
CA SER A 67 1.70 -12.53 14.67
C SER A 67 2.01 -12.27 13.20
N VAL A 68 1.05 -12.54 12.31
CA VAL A 68 1.20 -12.25 10.87
C VAL A 68 1.40 -10.76 10.59
N GLU A 69 0.82 -9.91 11.43
CA GLU A 69 0.98 -8.45 11.38
C GLU A 69 2.42 -8.04 11.73
N SER A 70 2.98 -8.59 12.81
CA SER A 70 4.38 -8.34 13.18
C SER A 70 5.34 -8.83 12.08
N LEU A 71 5.11 -10.03 11.54
CA LEU A 71 5.87 -10.58 10.40
C LEU A 71 5.81 -9.64 9.19
N PHE A 72 4.62 -9.13 8.85
CA PHE A 72 4.44 -8.21 7.74
C PHE A 72 5.19 -6.88 7.95
N PHE A 73 4.95 -6.22 9.08
CA PHE A 73 5.53 -4.90 9.34
C PHE A 73 7.04 -4.95 9.44
N ALA A 74 7.59 -5.88 10.23
CA ALA A 74 9.03 -6.01 10.41
C ALA A 74 9.74 -6.36 9.10
N SER A 75 9.23 -7.35 8.35
CA SER A 75 9.87 -7.77 7.09
C SER A 75 9.77 -6.70 6.01
N SER A 76 8.66 -5.95 5.96
CA SER A 76 8.49 -4.85 5.01
C SER A 76 9.37 -3.65 5.36
N ALA A 77 9.51 -3.32 6.65
CA ALA A 77 10.47 -2.34 7.14
C ALA A 77 11.91 -2.73 6.77
N ALA A 78 12.32 -3.97 7.07
CA ALA A 78 13.65 -4.49 6.78
C ALA A 78 14.01 -4.40 5.29
N LYS A 79 13.06 -4.69 4.40
CA LYS A 79 13.27 -4.60 2.95
C LYS A 79 13.65 -3.21 2.47
N ASN A 80 13.14 -2.16 3.12
CA ASN A 80 13.44 -0.77 2.79
C ASN A 80 14.78 -0.26 3.38
N LEU A 81 15.41 -1.01 4.30
CA LEU A 81 16.67 -0.60 4.93
C LEU A 81 17.92 -0.91 4.11
N GLY A 82 17.82 -1.75 3.07
CA GLY A 82 18.96 -2.18 2.25
C GLY A 82 19.96 -3.03 3.03
N GLY A 83 19.93 -4.36 2.82
CA GLY A 83 20.85 -5.28 3.49
C GLY A 83 20.45 -5.70 4.91
N CYS A 84 19.22 -5.36 5.35
CA CYS A 84 18.64 -5.94 6.55
C CYS A 84 17.96 -7.28 6.20
N GLN A 85 18.43 -8.36 6.82
CA GLN A 85 17.86 -9.70 6.67
C GLN A 85 17.34 -10.18 8.02
N LEU A 86 16.03 -10.40 8.11
CA LEU A 86 15.41 -10.95 9.30
C LEU A 86 15.43 -12.47 9.26
N THR A 87 15.73 -13.08 10.41
CA THR A 87 15.60 -14.52 10.63
C THR A 87 14.25 -14.81 11.28
N ALA A 88 13.44 -15.64 10.61
CA ALA A 88 12.07 -15.97 11.04
C ALA A 88 11.78 -17.48 10.89
N ASN A 89 12.47 -18.28 11.71
CA ASN A 89 12.49 -19.75 11.58
C ASN A 89 11.13 -20.43 11.81
N THR A 90 10.22 -19.82 12.57
CA THR A 90 8.91 -20.39 12.91
C THR A 90 7.74 -19.68 12.20
N ALA A 91 8.02 -18.66 11.39
CA ALA A 91 6.99 -17.87 10.70
C ALA A 91 6.14 -18.67 9.71
N LYS A 92 6.64 -19.81 9.21
CA LYS A 92 5.97 -20.60 8.17
C LYS A 92 4.57 -21.06 8.59
N GLU A 93 4.39 -21.46 9.85
CA GLU A 93 3.10 -21.93 10.36
C GLU A 93 2.10 -20.78 10.48
N THR A 94 2.51 -19.66 11.08
CA THR A 94 1.71 -18.43 11.19
C THR A 94 1.27 -17.91 9.82
N ILE A 95 2.17 -17.92 8.83
CA ILE A 95 1.86 -17.54 7.45
C ILE A 95 0.82 -18.50 6.85
N ALA A 96 1.02 -19.81 6.99
CA ALA A 96 0.10 -20.80 6.44
C ALA A 96 -1.31 -20.70 7.07
N GLU A 97 -1.40 -20.47 8.38
CA GLU A 97 -2.66 -20.27 9.10
C GLU A 97 -3.40 -19.03 8.59
N SER A 98 -2.65 -17.95 8.33
CA SER A 98 -3.19 -16.68 7.87
C SER A 98 -3.66 -16.69 6.41
N LEU A 99 -3.38 -17.77 5.65
CA LEU A 99 -3.80 -17.96 4.26
C LEU A 99 -5.08 -18.82 4.13
N LYS A 100 -5.81 -19.03 5.22
CA LYS A 100 -7.09 -19.74 5.24
C LYS A 100 -8.28 -18.82 4.95
N THR A 101 -9.41 -19.42 4.55
CA THR A 101 -10.62 -18.72 4.06
C THR A 101 -11.50 -18.11 5.15
N ASP A 102 -11.19 -18.38 6.42
CA ASP A 102 -11.81 -17.81 7.61
C ASP A 102 -11.07 -16.55 8.12
N GLN A 103 -9.92 -16.24 7.53
CA GLN A 103 -9.13 -15.05 7.85
C GLN A 103 -9.66 -13.80 7.13
N PRO A 104 -9.50 -12.60 7.73
CA PRO A 104 -9.81 -11.35 7.05
C PRO A 104 -8.81 -11.10 5.90
N VAL A 105 -9.25 -10.34 4.89
CA VAL A 105 -8.44 -10.06 3.68
C VAL A 105 -7.08 -9.45 4.02
N VAL A 106 -7.03 -8.57 5.03
CA VAL A 106 -5.78 -7.94 5.49
C VAL A 106 -4.76 -8.97 6.00
N ASN A 107 -5.19 -10.02 6.70
CA ASN A 107 -4.29 -11.07 7.19
C ASN A 107 -3.70 -11.89 6.04
N ILE A 108 -4.51 -12.17 5.01
CA ILE A 108 -4.04 -12.85 3.80
C ILE A 108 -3.01 -11.98 3.07
N TYR A 109 -3.27 -10.67 2.94
CA TYR A 109 -2.32 -9.71 2.39
C TYR A 109 -1.00 -9.69 3.18
N TYR A 110 -1.08 -9.56 4.51
CA TYR A 110 0.08 -9.57 5.40
C TYR A 110 0.88 -10.87 5.25
N ALA A 111 0.20 -12.03 5.19
CA ALA A 111 0.83 -13.33 5.04
C ALA A 111 1.60 -13.45 3.71
N ILE A 112 0.98 -13.06 2.59
CA ILE A 112 1.61 -13.13 1.25
C ILE A 112 2.86 -12.25 1.19
N LEU A 113 2.76 -11.02 1.69
CA LEU A 113 3.86 -10.07 1.60
C LEU A 113 5.00 -10.40 2.60
N ALA A 114 4.66 -10.84 3.81
CA ALA A 114 5.63 -11.36 4.77
C ALA A 114 6.36 -12.58 4.21
N ALA A 115 5.62 -13.53 3.61
CA ALA A 115 6.22 -14.72 3.02
C ALA A 115 7.23 -14.37 1.92
N LYS A 116 6.87 -13.44 1.03
CA LYS A 116 7.78 -12.96 -0.01
C LYS A 116 9.04 -12.31 0.57
N ASN A 117 8.89 -11.48 1.60
CA ASN A 117 10.02 -10.76 2.19
C ASN A 117 10.95 -11.67 3.01
N LEU A 118 10.39 -12.71 3.64
CA LEU A 118 11.11 -13.69 4.47
C LEU A 118 11.60 -14.92 3.68
N GLY A 119 11.31 -14.99 2.37
CA GLY A 119 11.69 -16.13 1.53
C GLY A 119 10.91 -17.42 1.81
N VAL A 120 9.72 -17.32 2.39
CA VAL A 120 8.81 -18.45 2.59
C VAL A 120 8.00 -18.67 1.32
N THR A 121 8.06 -19.88 0.77
CA THR A 121 7.29 -20.25 -0.43
C THR A 121 5.79 -20.31 -0.13
N VAL A 122 5.00 -19.62 -0.95
CA VAL A 122 3.53 -19.67 -0.95
C VAL A 122 3.06 -20.18 -2.32
N ASP A 123 2.11 -21.11 -2.31
CA ASP A 123 1.39 -21.52 -3.52
C ASP A 123 0.52 -20.35 -3.99
N SER A 124 0.94 -19.68 -5.06
CA SER A 124 0.26 -18.49 -5.58
C SER A 124 -1.12 -18.79 -6.14
N ALA A 125 -1.34 -19.97 -6.73
CA ALA A 125 -2.64 -20.34 -7.26
C ALA A 125 -3.64 -20.55 -6.12
N LYS A 126 -3.22 -21.27 -5.08
CA LYS A 126 -4.05 -21.47 -3.88
C LYS A 126 -4.32 -20.16 -3.15
N ALA A 127 -3.30 -19.32 -2.94
CA ALA A 127 -3.46 -18.02 -2.30
C ALA A 127 -4.41 -17.09 -3.08
N SER A 128 -4.31 -17.08 -4.41
CA SER A 128 -5.23 -16.35 -5.29
C SER A 128 -6.68 -16.84 -5.12
N GLN A 129 -6.90 -18.16 -5.08
CA GLN A 129 -8.21 -18.75 -4.85
C GLN A 129 -8.78 -18.37 -3.47
N THR A 130 -8.00 -18.52 -2.40
CA THR A 130 -8.41 -18.10 -1.04
C THR A 130 -8.84 -16.63 -1.04
N LEU A 131 -8.02 -15.76 -1.63
CA LEU A 131 -8.28 -14.32 -1.64
C LEU A 131 -9.60 -13.98 -2.36
N LEU A 132 -9.88 -14.62 -3.51
CA LEU A 132 -11.15 -14.50 -4.20
C LEU A 132 -12.34 -15.03 -3.39
N GLU A 133 -12.16 -16.08 -2.59
CA GLU A 133 -13.20 -16.63 -1.74
C GLU A 133 -13.53 -15.73 -0.54
N VAL A 134 -12.52 -15.15 0.09
CA VAL A 134 -12.73 -14.21 1.21
C VAL A 134 -13.37 -12.91 0.73
N LEU A 135 -13.01 -12.42 -0.47
CA LEU A 135 -13.67 -11.25 -1.07
C LEU A 135 -15.16 -11.44 -1.37
N LYS A 136 -15.69 -12.67 -1.40
CA LYS A 136 -17.15 -12.89 -1.49
C LYS A 136 -17.88 -12.53 -0.19
N LYS A 137 -17.15 -12.46 0.93
CA LYS A 137 -17.69 -12.15 2.27
C LYS A 137 -17.50 -10.68 2.64
N ASP A 138 -16.41 -10.07 2.16
CA ASP A 138 -16.07 -8.68 2.39
C ASP A 138 -15.37 -8.11 1.15
N ASP A 139 -16.14 -7.36 0.36
CA ASP A 139 -15.67 -6.61 -0.80
C ASP A 139 -15.70 -5.10 -0.55
N SER A 140 -15.57 -4.68 0.72
CA SER A 140 -15.39 -3.27 1.05
C SER A 140 -14.16 -2.69 0.33
N PRO A 141 -14.13 -1.37 0.07
CA PRO A 141 -13.02 -0.75 -0.67
C PRO A 141 -11.66 -1.07 -0.07
N LEU A 142 -11.53 -1.03 1.26
CA LEU A 142 -10.26 -1.33 1.93
C LEU A 142 -9.84 -2.79 1.72
N SER A 143 -10.77 -3.73 1.82
CA SER A 143 -10.50 -5.16 1.58
C SER A 143 -10.10 -5.41 0.13
N LEU A 144 -10.75 -4.77 -0.86
CA LEU A 144 -10.31 -4.82 -2.25
C LEU A 144 -8.91 -4.22 -2.44
N GLY A 145 -8.60 -3.10 -1.79
CA GLY A 145 -7.26 -2.50 -1.83
C GLY A 145 -6.17 -3.44 -1.29
N TYR A 146 -6.42 -4.13 -0.17
CA TYR A 146 -5.51 -5.16 0.34
C TYR A 146 -5.37 -6.34 -0.62
N ALA A 147 -6.47 -6.78 -1.24
CA ALA A 147 -6.43 -7.86 -2.22
C ALA A 147 -5.61 -7.48 -3.47
N PHE A 148 -5.71 -6.24 -3.95
CA PHE A 148 -4.89 -5.76 -5.07
C PHE A 148 -3.41 -5.77 -4.72
N LEU A 149 -3.03 -5.28 -3.53
CA LEU A 149 -1.64 -5.34 -3.05
C LEU A 149 -1.16 -6.78 -2.95
N ALA A 150 -1.96 -7.69 -2.40
CA ALA A 150 -1.63 -9.11 -2.33
C ALA A 150 -1.40 -9.71 -3.73
N ALA A 151 -2.33 -9.46 -4.67
CA ALA A 151 -2.27 -9.95 -6.04
C ALA A 151 -1.00 -9.51 -6.77
N THR A 152 -0.48 -8.31 -6.50
CA THR A 152 0.79 -7.85 -7.12
C THR A 152 1.98 -8.76 -6.78
N GLN A 153 1.92 -9.46 -5.65
CA GLN A 153 2.98 -10.34 -5.15
C GLN A 153 2.87 -11.78 -5.65
N LEU A 154 1.71 -12.18 -6.16
CA LEU A 154 1.45 -13.54 -6.65
C LEU A 154 2.06 -13.76 -8.05
N SER A 155 2.34 -15.02 -8.36
CA SER A 155 2.63 -15.48 -9.72
C SER A 155 1.36 -16.01 -10.40
N GLY A 156 1.40 -16.11 -11.73
CA GLY A 156 0.25 -16.56 -12.53
C GLY A 156 -0.71 -15.44 -12.88
N ASP A 157 -1.91 -15.82 -13.31
CA ASP A 157 -2.96 -14.89 -13.73
C ASP A 157 -3.69 -14.27 -12.52
N VAL A 158 -3.65 -12.93 -12.46
CA VAL A 158 -4.31 -12.12 -11.44
C VAL A 158 -5.37 -11.18 -12.05
N SER A 159 -5.77 -11.40 -13.30
CA SER A 159 -6.72 -10.54 -14.04
C SER A 159 -8.06 -10.40 -13.31
N LYS A 160 -8.52 -11.44 -12.63
CA LYS A 160 -9.76 -11.39 -11.84
C LYS A 160 -9.78 -10.33 -10.74
N PHE A 161 -8.62 -9.93 -10.22
CA PHE A 161 -8.52 -8.82 -9.27
C PHE A 161 -8.51 -7.48 -10.01
N PHE A 162 -7.82 -7.41 -11.14
CA PHE A 162 -7.76 -6.22 -11.98
C PHE A 162 -9.16 -5.83 -12.48
N ASP A 163 -9.98 -6.79 -12.86
CA ASP A 163 -11.36 -6.57 -13.33
C ASP A 163 -12.25 -5.92 -12.24
N ARG A 164 -11.85 -5.99 -10.96
CA ARG A 164 -12.57 -5.34 -9.84
C ARG A 164 -12.16 -3.88 -9.59
N ILE A 165 -11.19 -3.34 -10.33
CA ILE A 165 -10.74 -1.94 -10.15
C ILE A 165 -11.88 -0.97 -10.50
N GLU A 166 -12.60 -1.22 -11.59
CA GLU A 166 -13.72 -0.36 -11.98
C GLU A 166 -14.85 -0.42 -10.95
N ASP A 167 -15.19 -1.63 -10.49
CA ASP A 167 -16.20 -1.87 -9.45
C ASP A 167 -15.88 -1.11 -8.16
N VAL A 168 -14.63 -1.21 -7.67
CA VAL A 168 -14.27 -0.52 -6.43
C VAL A 168 -14.32 0.98 -6.63
N VAL A 169 -13.84 1.51 -7.77
CA VAL A 169 -13.86 2.95 -8.04
C VAL A 169 -15.27 3.50 -8.09
N ALA A 170 -16.24 2.72 -8.57
CA ALA A 170 -17.66 3.11 -8.57
C ALA A 170 -18.25 3.25 -7.14
N GLN A 171 -17.60 2.72 -6.11
CA GLN A 171 -18.01 2.86 -4.70
C GLN A 171 -17.53 4.17 -4.05
N ALA A 172 -16.76 5.00 -4.76
CA ALA A 172 -16.26 6.25 -4.19
C ALA A 172 -17.37 7.29 -4.06
N ASP A 173 -17.39 7.98 -2.93
CA ASP A 173 -18.26 9.12 -2.68
C ASP A 173 -17.70 10.38 -3.31
N GLU A 174 -18.56 11.08 -4.05
CA GLU A 174 -18.27 12.42 -4.55
C GLU A 174 -18.54 13.47 -3.48
N VAL A 175 -17.59 14.38 -3.28
CA VAL A 175 -17.68 15.48 -2.31
C VAL A 175 -17.45 16.81 -3.02
N ASP A 176 -18.46 17.69 -2.94
CA ASP A 176 -18.47 19.05 -3.47
C ASP A 176 -18.07 19.16 -4.96
N ASP A 177 -18.39 18.16 -5.78
CA ASP A 177 -17.99 18.00 -7.19
C ASP A 177 -16.47 18.08 -7.45
N LYS A 178 -15.66 18.00 -6.39
CA LYS A 178 -14.21 18.29 -6.41
C LYS A 178 -13.36 17.10 -6.04
N TYR A 179 -13.90 16.21 -5.22
CA TYR A 179 -13.16 15.12 -4.59
C TYR A 179 -13.90 13.81 -4.77
N LEU A 180 -13.12 12.75 -4.89
CA LEU A 180 -13.59 11.39 -4.66
C LEU A 180 -12.83 10.83 -3.46
N GLN A 181 -13.56 10.15 -2.60
CA GLN A 181 -13.01 9.42 -1.46
C GLN A 181 -13.83 8.16 -1.21
N PHE A 182 -13.28 7.20 -0.49
CA PHE A 182 -14.04 6.07 0.01
C PHE A 182 -14.46 6.27 1.46
N GLU A 183 -15.45 5.50 1.89
CA GLU A 183 -15.68 5.24 3.31
C GLU A 183 -14.39 4.77 3.99
N GLY A 184 -14.10 5.30 5.19
CA GLY A 184 -12.79 5.15 5.84
C GLY A 184 -11.76 6.23 5.48
N GLY A 185 -12.11 7.15 4.57
CA GLY A 185 -11.41 8.42 4.35
C GLY A 185 -10.03 8.27 3.73
N LEU A 186 -9.09 9.10 4.17
CA LEU A 186 -7.79 9.27 3.51
C LEU A 186 -6.96 7.99 3.43
N PHE A 187 -6.97 7.18 4.49
CA PHE A 187 -6.22 5.93 4.52
C PHE A 187 -6.76 4.95 3.48
N THR A 188 -8.06 4.62 3.54
CA THR A 188 -8.71 3.72 2.59
C THR A 188 -8.52 4.20 1.16
N THR A 189 -8.76 5.49 0.92
CA THR A 189 -8.63 6.09 -0.41
C THR A 189 -7.21 5.99 -0.94
N SER A 190 -6.20 6.23 -0.11
CA SER A 190 -4.81 6.10 -0.51
C SER A 190 -4.46 4.65 -0.84
N VAL A 191 -4.88 3.69 -0.02
CA VAL A 191 -4.62 2.25 -0.25
C VAL A 191 -5.28 1.77 -1.54
N VAL A 192 -6.55 2.08 -1.78
CA VAL A 192 -7.28 1.62 -2.96
C VAL A 192 -6.65 2.15 -4.24
N ILE A 193 -6.40 3.45 -4.34
CA ILE A 193 -5.86 4.05 -5.57
C ILE A 193 -4.42 3.58 -5.80
N ASP A 194 -3.56 3.60 -4.78
CA ASP A 194 -2.19 3.12 -4.90
C ASP A 194 -2.12 1.64 -5.36
N SER A 195 -2.95 0.79 -4.76
CA SER A 195 -2.98 -0.64 -5.05
C SER A 195 -3.56 -0.97 -6.43
N ALA A 196 -4.60 -0.26 -6.87
CA ALA A 196 -5.18 -0.42 -8.20
C ALA A 196 -4.14 -0.14 -9.29
N TYR A 197 -3.38 0.95 -9.16
CA TYR A 197 -2.29 1.28 -10.08
C TYR A 197 -1.16 0.25 -10.05
N LYS A 198 -0.71 -0.18 -8.86
CA LYS A 198 0.32 -1.21 -8.74
C LYS A 198 -0.11 -2.53 -9.38
N LEU A 199 -1.38 -2.91 -9.25
CA LEU A 199 -1.94 -4.08 -9.89
C LEU A 199 -2.02 -3.91 -11.42
N ALA A 200 -2.43 -2.74 -11.88
CA ALA A 200 -2.46 -2.39 -13.31
C ALA A 200 -1.05 -2.52 -13.93
N THR A 201 -0.02 -1.97 -13.28
CA THR A 201 1.39 -2.17 -13.68
C THR A 201 1.77 -3.64 -13.70
N LYS A 202 1.38 -4.43 -12.69
CA LYS A 202 1.66 -5.87 -12.62
C LYS A 202 1.09 -6.64 -13.82
N VAL A 203 -0.11 -6.28 -14.27
CA VAL A 203 -0.75 -6.92 -15.43
C VAL A 203 -0.45 -6.23 -16.76
N ASN A 204 0.42 -5.21 -16.75
CA ASN A 204 0.81 -4.41 -17.92
C ASN A 204 -0.41 -3.82 -18.65
N LYS A 205 -1.34 -3.22 -17.91
CA LYS A 205 -2.51 -2.49 -18.42
C LYS A 205 -2.63 -1.14 -17.72
N ALA A 206 -3.29 -0.18 -18.35
CA ALA A 206 -3.75 1.02 -17.66
C ALA A 206 -4.83 0.66 -16.63
N PRO A 207 -4.88 1.30 -15.46
CA PRO A 207 -5.96 1.08 -14.51
C PRO A 207 -7.29 1.57 -15.12
N THR A 208 -8.37 0.83 -14.90
CA THR A 208 -9.72 1.17 -15.39
C THR A 208 -10.36 2.28 -14.55
N ILE A 209 -9.76 3.48 -14.60
CA ILE A 209 -10.18 4.67 -13.85
C ILE A 209 -10.22 5.86 -14.80
N ASP A 210 -11.38 6.49 -14.91
CA ASP A 210 -11.57 7.66 -15.77
C ASP A 210 -10.67 8.84 -15.34
N GLU A 211 -10.20 9.63 -16.31
CA GLU A 211 -9.31 10.77 -16.07
C GLU A 211 -9.92 11.80 -15.09
N GLU A 212 -11.22 12.09 -15.21
CA GLU A 212 -11.93 12.98 -14.29
C GLU A 212 -11.87 12.45 -12.85
N LYS A 213 -12.07 11.14 -12.66
CA LYS A 213 -12.02 10.49 -11.34
C LYS A 213 -10.61 10.53 -10.77
N ILE A 214 -9.58 10.26 -11.60
CA ILE A 214 -8.17 10.38 -11.20
C ILE A 214 -7.89 11.78 -10.65
N ILE A 215 -8.44 12.81 -11.27
CA ILE A 215 -8.22 14.20 -10.87
C ILE A 215 -8.97 14.52 -9.58
N LYS A 216 -10.20 14.04 -9.40
CA LYS A 216 -10.95 14.16 -8.14
C LYS A 216 -10.22 13.46 -6.98
N PHE A 217 -9.69 12.25 -7.17
CA PHE A 217 -8.85 11.58 -6.17
C PHE A 217 -7.55 12.34 -5.89
N THR A 218 -6.89 12.84 -6.94
CA THR A 218 -5.65 13.62 -6.79
C THR A 218 -5.91 14.89 -5.98
N ASN A 219 -6.99 15.62 -6.29
CA ASN A 219 -7.42 16.80 -5.54
C ASN A 219 -7.70 16.46 -4.07
N TYR A 220 -8.35 15.32 -3.82
CA TYR A 220 -8.61 14.85 -2.46
C TYR A 220 -7.30 14.65 -1.69
N PHE A 221 -6.34 13.91 -2.24
CA PHE A 221 -5.03 13.69 -1.62
C PHE A 221 -4.28 14.98 -1.32
N LEU A 222 -4.25 15.89 -2.30
CA LEU A 222 -3.56 17.17 -2.16
C LEU A 222 -4.21 18.09 -1.13
N SER A 223 -5.53 18.04 -0.98
CA SER A 223 -6.25 18.76 0.08
C SER A 223 -5.90 18.26 1.49
N ARG A 224 -5.34 17.05 1.60
CA ARG A 224 -5.00 16.38 2.86
C ARG A 224 -3.51 16.22 3.10
N LYS A 225 -2.67 16.92 2.33
CA LYS A 225 -1.21 16.93 2.51
C LYS A 225 -0.75 17.34 3.91
N SER A 226 -1.63 17.98 4.71
CA SER A 226 -1.41 18.36 6.11
C SER A 226 -1.43 17.23 7.15
N VAL A 227 -1.78 15.99 6.74
CA VAL A 227 -1.93 14.82 7.63
C VAL A 227 -0.72 14.60 8.57
N GLN A 228 -1.02 14.27 9.83
CA GLN A 228 -0.02 14.03 10.89
C GLN A 228 -0.03 12.57 11.39
N GLN A 229 -1.06 11.79 11.09
CA GLN A 229 -1.13 10.39 11.50
C GLN A 229 -0.16 9.55 10.66
N LEU A 230 0.82 8.92 11.31
CA LEU A 230 1.97 8.25 10.68
C LEU A 230 1.59 7.29 9.54
N LYS A 231 0.74 6.30 9.82
CA LYS A 231 0.23 5.31 8.86
C LYS A 231 -0.42 5.98 7.64
N THR A 232 -1.34 6.90 7.90
CA THR A 232 -2.09 7.61 6.85
C THR A 232 -1.19 8.51 6.02
N ALA A 233 -0.20 9.16 6.63
CA ALA A 233 0.80 9.97 5.94
C ALA A 233 1.66 9.15 4.98
N ALA A 234 2.10 7.95 5.41
CA ALA A 234 2.88 7.05 4.56
C ALA A 234 2.09 6.58 3.33
N HIS A 235 0.81 6.20 3.53
CA HIS A 235 -0.05 5.78 2.43
C HIS A 235 -0.42 6.93 1.48
N LEU A 236 -0.67 8.14 2.01
CA LEU A 236 -0.87 9.33 1.17
C LEU A 236 0.32 9.55 0.23
N LEU A 237 1.54 9.50 0.76
CA LEU A 237 2.75 9.64 -0.06
C LEU A 237 2.87 8.55 -1.11
N SER A 238 2.55 7.30 -0.75
CA SER A 238 2.57 6.17 -1.69
C SER A 238 1.61 6.43 -2.86
N ALA A 239 0.37 6.82 -2.57
CA ALA A 239 -0.63 7.11 -3.59
C ALA A 239 -0.22 8.30 -4.49
N VAL A 240 0.23 9.41 -3.90
CA VAL A 240 0.66 10.59 -4.68
C VAL A 240 1.88 10.26 -5.55
N LYS A 241 2.83 9.48 -5.04
CA LYS A 241 3.99 9.03 -5.81
C LYS A 241 3.56 8.14 -6.97
N THR A 242 2.70 7.16 -6.73
CA THR A 242 2.16 6.27 -7.77
C THR A 242 1.45 7.06 -8.87
N LEU A 243 0.60 8.03 -8.52
CA LEU A 243 -0.07 8.89 -9.51
C LEU A 243 0.90 9.79 -10.30
N THR A 244 2.02 10.19 -9.69
CA THR A 244 3.05 11.00 -10.35
C THR A 244 3.90 10.16 -11.30
N ASP A 245 4.30 8.97 -10.87
CA ASP A 245 5.16 8.07 -11.65
C ASP A 245 4.41 7.47 -12.85
N ASN A 246 3.09 7.25 -12.74
CA ASN A 246 2.27 6.72 -13.83
C ASN A 246 1.72 7.82 -14.77
N LYS A 247 2.01 9.09 -14.51
CA LYS A 247 1.48 10.22 -15.30
C LYS A 247 1.96 10.22 -16.75
N THR A 248 3.08 9.56 -17.04
CA THR A 248 3.63 9.41 -18.40
C THR A 248 2.90 8.39 -19.26
N ASP A 249 2.13 7.47 -18.69
CA ASP A 249 1.38 6.45 -19.45
C ASP A 249 0.00 6.95 -19.93
N PHE A 250 -0.45 8.10 -19.42
CA PHE A 250 -1.72 8.75 -19.81
C PHE A 250 -1.58 9.80 -20.91
N ILE A 251 -0.35 10.17 -21.29
CA ILE A 251 -0.07 11.00 -22.46
C ILE A 251 0.39 10.04 -23.54
N GLY A 252 -0.57 9.62 -24.37
CA GLY A 252 -0.41 8.50 -25.30
C GLY A 252 0.91 8.46 -26.07
N HIS A 253 1.36 7.23 -26.34
CA HIS A 253 2.14 6.95 -27.53
C HIS A 253 1.37 7.48 -28.75
N HIS A 254 1.78 8.66 -29.22
CA HIS A 254 1.65 9.07 -30.61
C HIS A 254 2.78 8.46 -31.43
#